data_AF-A0A8S0R4W6-F1
#
_entry.id   AF-A0A8S0R4W6-F1
#
_cell.length_a   1.000
_cell.length_b   1.000
_cell.length_c   1.000
_cell.angle_alpha   90.00
_cell.angle_beta   90.00
_cell.angle_gamma   90.00
#
_symmetry.space_group_name_H-M   'P 1'
#
loop_
_entity.id
_entity.type
_entity.pdbx_description
1 polymer ?
#
loop_
_entity_poly.entity_id
_entity_poly.type
_entity_poly.pdbx_seq_one_letter_code
_entity_poly.pdbx_strand_id
1 'polypeptide(L)'
;MSSVSRIWEKVCVMAEGGSHYCSKKTDDNCDEDSGRTLSMARLKCILRGLDIKAYIFLFVLVPTCVCVIYLHGQKITYFLRPLWESPPKPFHEIPHYYHENVPMENLCKLHGWGTREFPRRVFDAVLFSNELDMLKLRWKELYPYVTEFVLLESNSTFTGLPKPFVFAANRDRFKFVNARLTYGQIPGRFRKGENPFIEEAYQRLVLDHLLKQAGIQDDDLLIMSDVDEIPSRHTIDLLRWCDDIPSILHLRLKNYLYSFEFLLDNNSWRASIHRYQSGKTKYAHYRQSDDILADAGWHCSFCFRHIKEFIFKMKAYSHVDRVRFSHYLNPRRIQRVICRGADFFDMLPEEYTFREIIGKMGPIPHSYSAVHLPAYLLQSPEEYKFLLPGNCIRESG
;
A
#
# COMPACT_ATOMS: atom_id res chain seq x y z
N MET A 1 -38.63 1.15 38.62
CA MET A 1 -39.20 1.96 39.72
C MET A 1 -38.07 2.29 40.69
N SER A 2 -37.84 3.58 40.95
CA SER A 2 -37.31 4.19 42.20
C SER A 2 -36.08 3.56 42.86
N SER A 3 -35.01 4.23 43.28
CA SER A 3 -34.68 5.63 43.50
C SER A 3 -33.20 5.61 43.95
N VAL A 4 -32.36 6.45 43.34
CA VAL A 4 -31.05 6.82 43.90
C VAL A 4 -31.23 8.22 44.45
N SER A 5 -31.72 8.30 45.68
CA SER A 5 -31.70 9.50 46.50
C SER A 5 -31.25 9.08 47.89
N ARG A 6 -29.99 9.37 48.18
CA ARG A 6 -29.43 9.58 49.52
C ARG A 6 -27.93 9.72 49.37
N ILE A 7 -27.44 10.94 49.50
CA ILE A 7 -26.23 11.37 50.20
C ILE A 7 -26.19 12.88 49.93
N TRP A 8 -26.09 13.69 50.99
CA TRP A 8 -26.12 15.17 51.09
C TRP A 8 -27.36 15.81 51.72
N GLU A 9 -27.80 15.29 52.87
CA GLU A 9 -28.45 16.12 53.89
C GLU A 9 -27.81 15.85 55.24
N LYS A 10 -26.90 16.76 55.64
CA LYS A 10 -26.60 17.08 57.03
C LYS A 10 -25.66 18.29 57.06
N VAL A 11 -26.23 19.44 57.45
CA VAL A 11 -25.85 20.25 58.62
C VAL A 11 -26.14 21.71 58.32
N CYS A 12 -27.37 22.13 58.65
CA CYS A 12 -27.73 23.50 58.97
C CYS A 12 -28.36 23.46 60.37
N VAL A 13 -27.66 23.91 61.42
CA VAL A 13 -28.30 24.51 62.61
C VAL A 13 -27.27 25.42 63.32
N MET A 14 -27.76 26.60 63.75
CA MET A 14 -27.24 27.52 64.78
C MET A 14 -26.29 28.62 64.32
N ALA A 15 -26.84 29.81 64.09
CA ALA A 15 -26.74 30.93 65.05
C ALA A 15 -27.63 32.11 64.62
N GLU A 16 -28.67 32.39 65.40
CA GLU A 16 -29.41 33.65 65.38
C GLU A 16 -28.61 34.75 66.08
N GLY A 17 -28.77 36.00 65.62
CA GLY A 17 -28.27 37.21 66.27
C GLY A 17 -28.67 38.44 65.47
N GLY A 18 -29.55 39.28 66.03
CA GLY A 18 -30.33 40.29 65.32
C GLY A 18 -29.72 41.69 65.14
N SER A 19 -30.47 42.48 64.37
CA SER A 19 -30.83 43.89 64.59
C SER A 19 -30.11 45.05 63.86
N HIS A 20 -30.96 45.94 63.30
CA HIS A 20 -30.87 47.38 63.01
C HIS A 20 -30.12 47.97 61.78
N TYR A 21 -30.96 48.45 60.84
CA TYR A 21 -31.06 49.84 60.31
C TYR A 21 -30.03 50.44 59.30
N CYS A 22 -30.45 50.44 58.02
CA CYS A 22 -30.61 51.56 57.06
C CYS A 22 -29.44 52.39 56.46
N SER A 23 -29.47 52.41 55.12
CA SER A 23 -29.24 53.55 54.18
C SER A 23 -27.83 53.79 53.60
N LYS A 24 -27.65 53.48 52.31
CA LYS A 24 -27.77 54.48 51.22
C LYS A 24 -27.70 53.83 49.83
N LYS A 25 -28.70 54.13 49.01
CA LYS A 25 -28.74 53.93 47.54
C LYS A 25 -27.60 54.68 46.85
N THR A 26 -27.10 54.11 45.76
CA THR A 26 -26.75 54.87 44.55
C THR A 26 -26.85 53.89 43.38
N ASP A 27 -28.05 53.79 42.83
CA ASP A 27 -28.26 53.40 41.44
C ASP A 27 -27.82 54.61 40.60
N ASP A 28 -27.01 54.39 39.56
CA ASP A 28 -26.98 55.31 38.43
C ASP A 28 -27.04 54.52 37.12
N ASN A 29 -28.06 54.90 36.35
CA ASN A 29 -28.55 54.33 35.12
C ASN A 29 -27.49 54.28 34.01
N CYS A 30 -27.62 53.27 33.15
CA CYS A 30 -27.22 53.37 31.75
C CYS A 30 -28.47 53.75 30.95
N ASP A 31 -28.58 55.00 30.52
CA ASP A 31 -29.46 55.33 29.40
C ASP A 31 -28.82 56.37 28.47
N GLU A 32 -29.29 56.31 27.23
CA GLU A 32 -28.74 56.86 25.99
C GLU A 32 -28.46 58.36 26.00
N ASP A 33 -27.30 58.77 25.48
CA ASP A 33 -27.24 59.94 24.61
C ASP A 33 -26.10 59.85 23.58
N SER A 34 -26.39 60.45 22.44
CA SER A 34 -25.62 60.61 21.23
C SER A 34 -24.34 61.45 21.42
N GLY A 35 -23.26 61.09 20.70
CA GLY A 35 -22.08 61.96 20.57
C GLY A 35 -20.74 61.23 20.62
N ARG A 36 -19.93 61.45 19.58
CA ARG A 36 -18.59 60.88 19.37
C ARG A 36 -17.70 60.88 20.63
N THR A 37 -17.32 59.71 21.11
CA THR A 37 -15.93 59.34 21.48
C THR A 37 -15.92 57.86 21.89
N LEU A 38 -15.05 57.07 21.27
CA LEU A 38 -14.90 55.64 21.53
C LEU A 38 -14.22 55.43 22.90
N SER A 39 -14.97 55.60 23.98
CA SER A 39 -14.44 55.52 25.35
C SER A 39 -14.08 54.09 25.73
N MET A 40 -12.85 53.91 26.21
CA MET A 40 -12.25 52.69 26.78
C MET A 40 -13.12 51.97 27.83
N ALA A 41 -14.17 52.62 28.35
CA ALA A 41 -15.13 52.07 29.29
C ALA A 41 -16.04 50.98 28.68
N ARG A 42 -16.49 51.12 27.42
CA ARG A 42 -17.30 50.07 26.76
C ARG A 42 -16.46 48.83 26.41
N LEU A 43 -15.17 49.02 26.09
CA LEU A 43 -14.24 47.91 25.86
C LEU A 43 -13.98 47.11 27.15
N LYS A 44 -13.87 47.78 28.30
CA LYS A 44 -13.68 47.13 29.61
C LYS A 44 -14.87 46.29 30.06
N CYS A 45 -16.09 46.60 29.64
CA CYS A 45 -17.27 45.78 29.95
C CYS A 45 -17.43 44.57 29.02
N ILE A 46 -17.06 44.69 27.74
CA ILE A 46 -17.06 43.54 26.81
C ILE A 46 -15.96 42.51 27.19
N LEU A 47 -14.83 42.97 27.73
CA LEU A 47 -13.73 42.12 28.17
C LEU A 47 -13.90 41.51 29.58
N ARG A 48 -14.91 41.92 30.36
CA ARG A 48 -15.10 41.46 31.75
C ARG A 48 -15.94 40.19 31.91
N GLY A 49 -16.55 39.70 30.83
CA GLY A 49 -17.45 38.53 30.86
C GLY A 49 -16.94 37.28 30.13
N LEU A 50 -15.75 37.33 29.53
CA LEU A 50 -15.18 36.17 28.85
C LEU A 50 -14.19 35.48 29.79
N ASP A 51 -14.63 34.33 30.31
CA ASP A 51 -13.86 33.46 31.19
C ASP A 51 -12.47 33.22 30.61
N ILE A 52 -11.40 33.49 31.37
CA ILE A 52 -10.01 33.21 30.97
C ILE A 52 -9.88 31.75 30.50
N LYS A 53 -10.68 30.84 31.05
CA LYS A 53 -10.75 29.44 30.60
C LYS A 53 -11.27 29.31 29.17
N ALA A 54 -12.23 30.14 28.74
CA ALA A 54 -12.74 30.16 27.38
C ALA A 54 -11.68 30.65 26.38
N TYR A 55 -10.87 31.65 26.76
CA TYR A 55 -9.75 32.09 25.94
C TYR A 55 -8.64 31.04 25.84
N ILE A 56 -8.28 30.37 26.93
CA ILE A 56 -7.31 29.27 26.90
C ILE A 56 -7.84 28.11 26.03
N PHE A 57 -9.12 27.76 26.18
CA PHE A 57 -9.74 26.72 25.36
C PHE A 57 -9.71 27.09 23.86
N LEU A 58 -10.15 28.30 23.50
CA LEU A 58 -10.29 28.72 22.11
C LEU A 58 -8.95 28.99 21.42
N PHE A 59 -7.98 29.60 22.12
CA PHE A 59 -6.72 30.05 21.52
C PHE A 59 -5.54 29.14 21.80
N VAL A 60 -5.64 28.22 22.77
CA VAL A 60 -4.58 27.25 23.07
C VAL A 60 -5.06 25.83 22.77
N LEU A 61 -6.16 25.38 23.38
CA LEU A 61 -6.59 23.98 23.28
C LEU A 61 -7.08 23.64 21.87
N VAL A 62 -7.97 24.45 21.28
CA VAL A 62 -8.50 24.22 19.94
C VAL A 62 -7.40 24.21 18.87
N PRO A 63 -6.49 25.21 18.78
CA PRO A 63 -5.38 25.18 17.82
C PRO A 63 -4.42 24.02 18.07
N THR A 64 -4.18 23.64 19.33
CA THR A 64 -3.35 22.48 19.66
C THR A 64 -4.01 21.18 19.18
N CYS A 65 -5.31 21.00 19.42
CA CYS A 65 -6.06 19.85 18.93
C CYS A 65 -6.08 19.80 17.40
N VAL A 66 -6.31 20.93 16.72
CA VAL A 66 -6.24 21.02 15.25
C VAL A 66 -4.85 20.66 14.75
N CYS A 67 -3.79 21.15 15.41
CA CYS A 67 -2.41 20.82 15.07
C CYS A 67 -2.12 19.32 15.25
N VAL A 68 -2.56 18.73 16.37
CA VAL A 68 -2.42 17.28 16.64
C VAL A 68 -3.17 16.46 15.59
N ILE A 69 -4.41 16.83 15.25
CA ILE A 69 -5.20 16.16 14.21
C ILE A 69 -4.52 16.34 12.83
N TYR A 70 -3.99 17.51 12.53
CA TYR A 70 -3.28 17.72 11.27
C TYR A 70 -2.02 16.84 11.17
N LEU A 71 -1.20 16.79 12.22
CA LEU A 71 0.05 16.02 12.22
C LEU A 71 -0.19 14.51 12.33
N HIS A 72 -1.07 14.09 13.23
CA HIS A 72 -1.27 12.70 13.63
C HIS A 72 -2.61 12.10 13.21
N GLY A 73 -3.50 12.86 12.56
CA GLY A 73 -4.84 12.41 12.19
C GLY A 73 -4.84 11.09 11.42
N GLN A 74 -3.95 10.94 10.43
CA GLN A 74 -3.79 9.67 9.72
C GLN A 74 -3.38 8.50 10.63
N LYS A 75 -2.51 8.73 11.61
CA LYS A 75 -2.12 7.68 12.57
C LYS A 75 -3.27 7.32 13.49
N ILE A 76 -4.03 8.33 13.94
CA ILE A 76 -5.23 8.12 14.76
C ILE A 76 -6.28 7.34 13.98
N THR A 77 -6.54 7.71 12.72
CA THR A 77 -7.52 6.99 11.89
C THR A 77 -7.08 5.56 11.60
N TYR A 78 -5.81 5.33 11.31
CA TYR A 78 -5.31 3.97 11.06
C TYR A 78 -5.35 3.11 12.33
N PHE A 79 -4.97 3.68 13.48
CA PHE A 79 -5.03 2.97 14.75
C PHE A 79 -6.45 2.59 15.15
N LEU A 80 -7.42 3.48 14.93
CA LEU A 80 -8.82 3.30 15.29
C LEU A 80 -9.66 2.62 14.20
N ARG A 81 -9.06 2.29 13.03
CA ARG A 81 -9.71 1.56 11.93
C ARG A 81 -10.53 0.35 12.39
N PRO A 82 -10.07 -0.50 13.32
CA PRO A 82 -10.84 -1.65 13.81
C PRO A 82 -12.21 -1.31 14.43
N LEU A 83 -12.47 -0.04 14.76
CA LEU A 83 -13.75 0.40 15.33
C LEU A 83 -14.85 0.63 14.29
N TRP A 84 -14.50 0.85 13.02
CA TRP A 84 -15.47 1.22 11.98
C TRP A 84 -15.28 0.51 10.64
N GLU A 85 -14.14 -0.13 10.41
CA GLU A 85 -13.87 -0.94 9.21
C GLU A 85 -13.80 -2.42 9.58
N SER A 86 -14.60 -3.24 8.90
CA SER A 86 -14.52 -4.69 9.01
C SER A 86 -13.47 -5.25 8.05
N PRO A 87 -12.83 -6.38 8.39
CA PRO A 87 -11.91 -7.04 7.47
C PRO A 87 -12.63 -7.43 6.17
N PRO A 88 -11.92 -7.45 5.03
CA PRO A 88 -12.48 -7.92 3.78
C PRO A 88 -12.90 -9.39 3.91
N LYS A 89 -13.80 -9.83 3.04
CA LYS A 89 -14.20 -11.24 2.94
C LYS A 89 -12.95 -12.12 2.85
N PRO A 90 -12.83 -13.24 3.59
CA PRO A 90 -11.70 -14.14 3.44
C PRO A 90 -11.67 -14.77 2.03
N PHE A 91 -10.52 -15.24 1.61
CA PHE A 91 -10.40 -16.09 0.43
C PHE A 91 -10.71 -17.55 0.78
N HIS A 92 -11.17 -18.32 -0.20
CA HIS A 92 -11.11 -19.77 -0.19
C HIS A 92 -9.67 -20.18 -0.49
N GLU A 93 -8.98 -20.64 0.55
CA GLU A 93 -7.57 -21.01 0.45
C GLU A 93 -7.40 -22.40 -0.17
N ILE A 94 -6.72 -22.45 -1.30
CA ILE A 94 -6.30 -23.68 -1.96
C ILE A 94 -4.88 -24.03 -1.46
N PRO A 95 -4.69 -25.18 -0.79
CA PRO A 95 -3.36 -25.65 -0.41
C PRO A 95 -2.51 -25.87 -1.66
N HIS A 96 -1.24 -25.46 -1.58
CA HIS A 96 -0.30 -25.60 -2.68
C HIS A 96 0.64 -26.78 -2.40
N TYR A 97 0.35 -27.94 -3.00
CA TYR A 97 1.17 -29.13 -2.88
C TYR A 97 2.29 -29.09 -3.93
N TYR A 98 3.54 -29.07 -3.49
CA TYR A 98 4.66 -29.10 -4.40
C TYR A 98 5.86 -29.82 -3.81
N HIS A 99 6.54 -30.61 -4.64
CA HIS A 99 7.86 -31.15 -4.38
C HIS A 99 8.53 -31.51 -5.71
N GLU A 100 9.82 -31.24 -5.85
CA GLU A 100 10.56 -31.40 -7.12
C GLU A 100 10.53 -32.84 -7.67
N ASN A 101 10.52 -33.83 -6.77
CA ASN A 101 10.53 -35.26 -7.13
C ASN A 101 9.13 -35.90 -7.28
N VAL A 102 8.05 -35.14 -7.22
CA VAL A 102 6.69 -35.68 -7.35
C VAL A 102 6.19 -35.48 -8.79
N PRO A 103 5.68 -36.52 -9.46
CA PRO A 103 5.15 -36.40 -10.81
C PRO A 103 4.01 -35.38 -10.90
N MET A 104 3.97 -34.62 -12.01
CA MET A 104 2.96 -33.58 -12.21
C MET A 104 1.52 -34.11 -12.14
N GLU A 105 1.27 -35.33 -12.65
CA GLU A 105 -0.05 -35.99 -12.55
C GLU A 105 -0.51 -36.14 -11.09
N ASN A 106 0.41 -36.52 -10.20
CA ASN A 106 0.11 -36.66 -8.78
C ASN A 106 -0.11 -35.28 -8.14
N LEU A 107 0.68 -34.28 -8.53
CA LEU A 107 0.48 -32.91 -8.06
C LEU A 107 -0.91 -32.39 -8.45
N CYS A 108 -1.32 -32.51 -9.72
CA CYS A 108 -2.65 -32.09 -10.14
C CYS A 108 -3.75 -32.84 -9.38
N LYS A 109 -3.64 -34.18 -9.25
CA LYS A 109 -4.59 -34.99 -8.49
C LYS A 109 -4.70 -34.58 -7.02
N LEU A 110 -3.58 -34.22 -6.36
CA LEU A 110 -3.59 -33.74 -4.97
C LEU A 110 -4.38 -32.43 -4.79
N HIS A 111 -4.44 -31.59 -5.83
CA HIS A 111 -5.26 -30.38 -5.84
C HIS A 111 -6.71 -30.65 -6.29
N GLY A 112 -7.06 -31.89 -6.63
CA GLY A 112 -8.36 -32.24 -7.21
C GLY A 112 -8.52 -31.80 -8.67
N TRP A 113 -7.41 -31.60 -9.38
CA TRP A 113 -7.36 -31.09 -10.75
C TRP A 113 -7.03 -32.20 -11.76
N GLY A 114 -7.53 -32.03 -12.99
CA GLY A 114 -7.15 -32.87 -14.13
C GLY A 114 -5.68 -32.67 -14.52
N THR A 115 -5.13 -33.58 -15.32
CA THR A 115 -3.78 -33.41 -15.91
C THR A 115 -3.91 -33.30 -17.42
N ARG A 116 -3.15 -32.40 -18.03
CA ARG A 116 -3.18 -32.17 -19.48
C ARG A 116 -2.11 -33.00 -20.19
N GLU A 117 -2.39 -33.34 -21.45
CA GLU A 117 -1.40 -33.97 -22.34
C GLU A 117 -0.29 -33.00 -22.76
N PHE A 118 -0.63 -31.71 -22.88
CA PHE A 118 0.31 -30.63 -23.19
C PHE A 118 0.04 -29.41 -22.31
N PRO A 119 1.09 -28.65 -21.95
CA PRO A 119 0.95 -27.49 -21.09
C PRO A 119 0.25 -26.34 -21.83
N ARG A 120 -0.55 -25.56 -21.09
CA ARG A 120 -1.08 -24.29 -21.60
C ARG A 120 0.04 -23.32 -21.95
N ARG A 121 -0.22 -22.45 -22.93
CA ARG A 121 0.62 -21.28 -23.15
C ARG A 121 0.42 -20.31 -22.01
N VAL A 122 1.48 -19.59 -21.66
CA VAL A 122 1.48 -18.64 -20.53
C VAL A 122 1.93 -17.28 -21.03
N PHE A 123 1.16 -16.25 -20.72
CA PHE A 123 1.43 -14.86 -21.03
C PHE A 123 1.74 -14.10 -19.74
N ASP A 124 2.91 -13.46 -19.69
CA ASP A 124 3.31 -12.61 -18.57
C ASP A 124 3.12 -11.14 -18.95
N ALA A 125 2.06 -10.50 -18.43
CA ALA A 125 1.74 -9.13 -18.76
C ALA A 125 2.01 -8.19 -17.60
N VAL A 126 2.80 -7.14 -17.84
CA VAL A 126 3.21 -6.18 -16.80
C VAL A 126 3.21 -4.74 -17.32
N LEU A 127 2.80 -3.82 -16.43
CA LEU A 127 3.01 -2.38 -16.61
C LEU A 127 4.38 -2.00 -16.07
N PHE A 128 5.18 -1.28 -16.85
CA PHE A 128 6.57 -0.97 -16.49
C PHE A 128 6.82 0.51 -16.22
N SER A 129 7.50 0.78 -15.09
CA SER A 129 7.92 2.11 -14.69
C SER A 129 9.44 2.30 -14.71
N ASN A 130 10.16 1.75 -13.73
CA ASN A 130 11.61 1.91 -13.57
C ASN A 130 12.32 0.70 -12.95
N GLU A 131 11.62 -0.41 -12.71
CA GLU A 131 12.13 -1.56 -11.93
C GLU A 131 12.95 -2.55 -12.77
N LEU A 132 14.03 -2.10 -13.42
CA LEU A 132 14.82 -2.92 -14.37
C LEU A 132 15.37 -4.21 -13.74
N ASP A 133 15.92 -4.12 -12.52
CA ASP A 133 16.53 -5.26 -11.84
C ASP A 133 15.48 -6.32 -11.46
N MET A 134 14.32 -5.88 -10.95
CA MET A 134 13.20 -6.75 -10.63
C MET A 134 12.58 -7.39 -11.88
N LEU A 135 12.42 -6.64 -12.97
CA LEU A 135 11.93 -7.17 -14.25
C LEU A 135 12.86 -8.27 -14.78
N LYS A 136 14.18 -8.03 -14.73
CA LYS A 136 15.17 -9.02 -15.17
C LYS A 136 15.12 -10.27 -14.30
N LEU A 137 15.02 -10.11 -12.98
CA LEU A 137 14.89 -11.23 -12.04
C LEU A 137 13.62 -12.04 -12.30
N ARG A 138 12.47 -11.38 -12.41
CA ARG A 138 11.17 -11.98 -12.76
C ARG A 138 11.26 -12.81 -14.04
N TRP A 139 11.72 -12.19 -15.13
CA TRP A 139 11.74 -12.85 -16.43
C TRP A 139 12.77 -13.97 -16.52
N LYS A 140 13.86 -13.92 -15.75
CA LYS A 140 14.80 -15.04 -15.65
C LYS A 140 14.20 -16.23 -14.90
N GLU A 141 13.45 -15.97 -13.83
CA GLU A 141 12.71 -17.02 -13.09
C GLU A 141 11.62 -17.67 -13.97
N LEU A 142 10.87 -16.86 -14.72
CA LEU A 142 9.73 -17.30 -15.52
C LEU A 142 10.08 -17.77 -16.94
N TYR A 143 11.30 -17.50 -17.42
CA TYR A 143 11.76 -17.77 -18.79
C TYR A 143 11.39 -19.15 -19.36
N PRO A 144 11.51 -20.26 -18.61
CA PRO A 144 11.23 -21.59 -19.14
C PRO A 144 9.73 -21.87 -19.33
N TYR A 145 8.86 -21.13 -18.64
CA TYR A 145 7.43 -21.45 -18.52
C TYR A 145 6.53 -20.47 -19.26
N VAL A 146 7.02 -19.28 -19.56
CA VAL A 146 6.28 -18.23 -20.28
C VAL A 146 6.44 -18.37 -21.79
N THR A 147 5.32 -18.37 -22.49
CA THR A 147 5.26 -18.38 -23.96
C THR A 147 5.55 -17.01 -24.54
N GLU A 148 4.99 -15.95 -23.95
CA GLU A 148 5.15 -14.58 -24.44
C GLU A 148 5.17 -13.60 -23.26
N PHE A 149 6.18 -12.72 -23.25
CA PHE A 149 6.28 -11.61 -22.31
C PHE A 149 5.65 -10.37 -22.94
N VAL A 150 4.71 -9.75 -22.23
CA VAL A 150 3.97 -8.57 -22.69
C VAL A 150 4.29 -7.40 -21.76
N LEU A 151 4.98 -6.41 -22.30
CA LEU A 151 5.46 -5.26 -21.52
C LEU A 151 4.89 -3.97 -22.09
N LEU A 152 4.17 -3.20 -21.27
CA LEU A 152 3.73 -1.86 -21.62
C LEU A 152 4.52 -0.81 -20.83
N GLU A 153 5.10 0.16 -21.53
CA GLU A 153 5.79 1.29 -20.91
C GLU A 153 5.17 2.63 -21.35
N SER A 154 4.86 3.48 -20.37
CA SER A 154 4.44 4.87 -20.61
C SER A 154 5.59 5.86 -20.44
N ASN A 155 5.55 6.99 -21.14
CA ASN A 155 6.41 8.15 -20.88
C ASN A 155 5.86 9.10 -19.78
N SER A 156 4.86 8.65 -19.01
CA SER A 156 4.36 9.33 -17.83
C SER A 156 4.33 8.40 -16.62
N THR A 157 4.50 8.97 -15.43
CA THR A 157 4.13 8.33 -14.17
C THR A 157 2.60 8.32 -14.01
N PHE A 158 2.09 7.55 -13.05
CA PHE A 158 0.66 7.60 -12.70
C PHE A 158 0.24 8.96 -12.13
N THR A 159 1.19 9.70 -11.57
CA THR A 159 1.00 11.08 -11.10
C THR A 159 1.07 12.16 -12.20
N GLY A 160 1.20 11.76 -13.47
CA GLY A 160 1.24 12.68 -14.61
C GLY A 160 2.60 13.39 -14.81
N LEU A 161 3.68 12.89 -14.19
CA LEU A 161 5.03 13.41 -14.37
C LEU A 161 5.68 12.77 -15.60
N PRO A 162 6.39 13.53 -16.45
CA PRO A 162 7.11 12.95 -17.58
C PRO A 162 8.23 12.04 -17.08
N LYS A 163 8.35 10.85 -17.69
CA LYS A 163 9.45 9.90 -17.47
C LYS A 163 10.03 9.43 -18.81
N PRO A 164 11.34 9.18 -18.91
CA PRO A 164 11.90 8.55 -20.09
C PRO A 164 11.39 7.12 -20.24
N PHE A 165 11.49 6.56 -21.45
CA PHE A 165 11.32 5.13 -21.69
C PHE A 165 12.56 4.39 -21.19
N VAL A 166 12.55 4.03 -19.92
CA VAL A 166 13.63 3.36 -19.20
C VAL A 166 13.88 1.95 -19.76
N PHE A 167 12.84 1.18 -20.07
CA PHE A 167 13.03 -0.15 -20.67
C PHE A 167 13.59 -0.04 -22.08
N ALA A 168 13.04 0.84 -22.92
CA ALA A 168 13.55 1.03 -24.29
C ALA A 168 15.05 1.37 -24.30
N ALA A 169 15.49 2.27 -23.43
CA ALA A 169 16.89 2.66 -23.30
C ALA A 169 17.81 1.54 -22.78
N ASN A 170 17.26 0.50 -22.15
CA ASN A 170 18.00 -0.60 -21.53
C ASN A 170 17.69 -1.96 -22.17
N ARG A 171 17.09 -1.98 -23.36
CA ARG A 171 16.61 -3.20 -24.03
C ARG A 171 17.70 -4.24 -24.23
N ASP A 172 18.96 -3.82 -24.36
CA ASP A 172 20.11 -4.72 -24.49
C ASP A 172 20.25 -5.70 -23.31
N ARG A 173 19.82 -5.32 -22.10
CA ARG A 173 19.84 -6.19 -20.90
C ARG A 173 18.86 -7.37 -21.01
N PHE A 174 17.90 -7.29 -21.94
CA PHE A 174 16.78 -8.21 -22.10
C PHE A 174 16.83 -9.00 -23.42
N LYS A 175 17.98 -9.04 -24.10
CA LYS A 175 18.15 -9.79 -25.36
C LYS A 175 17.67 -11.23 -25.30
N PHE A 176 17.76 -11.86 -24.13
CA PHE A 176 17.33 -13.24 -23.92
C PHE A 176 15.82 -13.45 -24.13
N VAL A 177 14.96 -12.45 -23.94
CA VAL A 177 13.50 -12.56 -24.19
C VAL A 177 13.06 -11.99 -25.55
N ASN A 178 13.95 -11.41 -26.35
CA ASN A 178 13.57 -10.68 -27.56
C ASN A 178 12.69 -11.49 -28.54
N ALA A 179 12.87 -12.81 -28.61
CA ALA A 179 12.09 -13.68 -29.48
C ALA A 179 10.65 -13.95 -28.97
N ARG A 180 10.37 -13.62 -27.71
CA ARG A 180 9.10 -13.86 -27.00
C ARG A 180 8.65 -12.59 -26.26
N LEU A 181 8.88 -11.43 -26.86
CA LEU A 181 8.59 -10.13 -26.25
C LEU A 181 7.71 -9.27 -27.16
N THR A 182 6.51 -8.99 -26.67
CA THR A 182 5.61 -7.99 -27.22
C THR A 182 5.71 -6.73 -26.37
N TYR A 183 6.34 -5.69 -26.92
CA TYR A 183 6.60 -4.43 -26.23
C TYR A 183 5.76 -3.29 -26.79
N GLY A 184 4.98 -2.64 -25.93
CA GLY A 184 4.16 -1.47 -26.25
C GLY A 184 4.71 -0.20 -25.59
N GLN A 185 4.68 0.90 -26.34
CA GLN A 185 4.99 2.24 -25.83
C GLN A 185 3.78 3.14 -25.99
N ILE A 186 3.43 3.90 -24.94
CA ILE A 186 2.32 4.85 -25.00
C ILE A 186 2.66 6.22 -24.40
N PRO A 187 2.06 7.29 -24.94
CA PRO A 187 2.03 8.57 -24.24
C PRO A 187 1.15 8.46 -22.98
N GLY A 188 1.58 9.08 -21.88
CA GLY A 188 0.66 9.35 -20.77
C GLY A 188 -0.27 10.53 -21.08
N ARG A 189 -1.28 10.77 -20.24
CA ARG A 189 -2.15 11.96 -20.40
C ARG A 189 -1.53 13.22 -19.81
N PHE A 190 -0.45 13.11 -19.03
CA PHE A 190 0.30 14.21 -18.42
C PHE A 190 -0.56 15.15 -17.54
N ARG A 191 -1.58 14.60 -16.87
CA ARG A 191 -2.48 15.39 -16.04
C ARG A 191 -2.06 15.35 -14.57
N LYS A 192 -1.49 16.46 -14.09
CA LYS A 192 -1.07 16.62 -12.69
C LYS A 192 -2.25 16.93 -11.80
N GLY A 193 -2.25 16.39 -10.58
CA GLY A 193 -3.27 16.66 -9.57
C GLY A 193 -4.60 15.92 -9.76
N GLU A 194 -4.71 15.10 -10.82
CA GLU A 194 -5.79 14.13 -10.94
C GLU A 194 -5.50 12.88 -10.11
N ASN A 195 -6.55 12.08 -9.88
CA ASN A 195 -6.41 10.78 -9.24
C ASN A 195 -5.49 9.86 -10.07
N PRO A 196 -4.34 9.40 -9.52
CA PRO A 196 -3.39 8.56 -10.25
C PRO A 196 -3.97 7.25 -10.80
N PHE A 197 -5.01 6.70 -10.16
CA PHE A 197 -5.68 5.48 -10.61
C PHE A 197 -6.35 5.63 -11.98
N ILE A 198 -6.59 6.86 -12.45
CA ILE A 198 -7.13 7.12 -13.80
C ILE A 198 -6.07 6.83 -14.88
N GLU A 199 -4.83 7.27 -14.68
CA GLU A 199 -3.72 6.97 -15.59
C GLU A 199 -3.44 5.47 -15.59
N GLU A 200 -3.41 4.85 -14.41
CA GLU A 200 -3.25 3.40 -14.25
C GLU A 200 -4.33 2.62 -15.03
N ALA A 201 -5.60 3.00 -14.89
CA ALA A 201 -6.70 2.37 -15.63
C ALA A 201 -6.57 2.54 -17.15
N TYR A 202 -6.13 3.72 -17.62
CA TYR A 202 -5.86 3.95 -19.04
C TYR A 202 -4.77 3.00 -19.57
N GLN A 203 -3.67 2.85 -18.83
CA GLN A 203 -2.58 1.96 -19.24
C GLN A 203 -3.03 0.49 -19.25
N ARG A 204 -3.90 0.06 -18.31
CA ARG A 204 -4.46 -1.31 -18.32
C ARG A 204 -5.32 -1.60 -19.55
N LEU A 205 -6.12 -0.63 -20.00
CA LEU A 205 -6.90 -0.77 -21.23
C LEU A 205 -6.02 -0.93 -22.46
N VAL A 206 -4.87 -0.25 -22.51
CA VAL A 206 -3.89 -0.44 -23.58
C VAL A 206 -3.22 -1.81 -23.48
N LEU A 207 -2.90 -2.27 -22.26
CA LEU A 207 -2.30 -3.58 -22.06
C LEU A 207 -3.21 -4.71 -22.56
N ASP A 208 -4.53 -4.59 -22.41
CA ASP A 208 -5.52 -5.51 -23.02
C ASP A 208 -5.42 -5.56 -24.55
N HIS A 209 -5.15 -4.42 -25.21
CA HIS A 209 -4.95 -4.39 -26.65
C HIS A 209 -3.62 -5.05 -27.03
N LEU A 210 -2.55 -4.76 -26.28
CA LEU A 210 -1.22 -5.32 -26.50
C LEU A 210 -1.22 -6.84 -26.35
N LEU A 211 -1.98 -7.38 -25.38
CA LEU A 211 -2.20 -8.81 -25.20
C LEU A 211 -2.80 -9.48 -26.43
N LYS A 212 -3.79 -8.85 -27.06
CA LYS A 212 -4.38 -9.36 -28.31
C LYS A 212 -3.37 -9.35 -29.45
N GLN A 213 -2.55 -8.30 -29.54
CA GLN A 213 -1.47 -8.23 -30.53
C GLN A 213 -0.39 -9.30 -30.30
N ALA A 214 -0.14 -9.65 -29.04
CA ALA A 214 0.76 -10.75 -28.66
C ALA A 214 0.22 -12.14 -29.03
N GLY A 215 -1.03 -12.23 -29.51
CA GLY A 215 -1.62 -13.50 -29.97
C GLY A 215 -2.09 -14.42 -28.83
N ILE A 216 -2.57 -13.83 -27.73
CA ILE A 216 -3.26 -14.59 -26.67
C ILE A 216 -4.59 -15.16 -27.18
N GLN A 217 -4.89 -16.40 -26.81
CA GLN A 217 -6.06 -17.16 -27.24
C GLN A 217 -6.84 -17.69 -26.03
N ASP A 218 -8.05 -18.19 -26.29
CA ASP A 218 -8.88 -18.80 -25.25
C ASP A 218 -8.18 -20.02 -24.63
N ASP A 219 -8.38 -20.23 -23.32
CA ASP A 219 -7.71 -21.24 -22.48
C ASP A 219 -6.22 -20.99 -22.20
N ASP A 220 -5.56 -19.98 -22.81
CA ASP A 220 -4.22 -19.56 -22.40
C ASP A 220 -4.22 -19.02 -20.96
N LEU A 221 -3.09 -19.15 -20.25
CA LEU A 221 -2.92 -18.55 -18.92
C LEU A 221 -2.35 -17.15 -19.03
N LEU A 222 -3.03 -16.18 -18.44
CA LEU A 222 -2.59 -14.80 -18.33
C LEU A 222 -2.21 -14.49 -16.89
N ILE A 223 -0.93 -14.18 -16.66
CA ILE A 223 -0.43 -13.66 -15.40
C ILE A 223 -0.72 -12.16 -15.38
N MET A 224 -1.48 -11.71 -14.38
CA MET A 224 -1.74 -10.30 -14.10
C MET A 224 -1.11 -9.94 -12.77
N SER A 225 -0.02 -9.18 -12.80
CA SER A 225 0.69 -8.76 -11.59
C SER A 225 1.52 -7.52 -11.83
N ASP A 226 2.01 -6.90 -10.76
CA ASP A 226 3.05 -5.89 -10.88
C ASP A 226 4.43 -6.53 -11.13
N VAL A 227 5.41 -5.71 -11.54
CA VAL A 227 6.78 -6.16 -11.82
C VAL A 227 7.45 -6.76 -10.58
N ASP A 228 7.14 -6.22 -9.39
CA ASP A 228 7.68 -6.67 -8.11
C ASP A 228 6.94 -7.87 -7.50
N GLU A 229 5.88 -8.37 -8.13
CA GLU A 229 5.09 -9.54 -7.71
C GLU A 229 5.41 -10.77 -8.55
N ILE A 230 6.49 -11.48 -8.23
CA ILE A 230 7.05 -12.60 -9.01
C ILE A 230 6.38 -13.93 -8.62
N PRO A 231 5.55 -14.54 -9.48
CA PRO A 231 5.09 -15.91 -9.26
C PRO A 231 6.27 -16.88 -9.28
N SER A 232 6.19 -17.92 -8.47
CA SER A 232 7.24 -18.94 -8.46
C SER A 232 7.21 -19.78 -9.73
N ARG A 233 8.39 -20.27 -10.16
CA ARG A 233 8.49 -21.19 -11.31
C ARG A 233 7.60 -22.42 -11.19
N HIS A 234 7.53 -23.00 -9.99
CA HIS A 234 6.81 -24.24 -9.77
C HIS A 234 5.29 -24.01 -9.74
N THR A 235 4.83 -22.85 -9.28
CA THR A 235 3.43 -22.45 -9.39
C THR A 235 3.01 -22.36 -10.85
N ILE A 236 3.79 -21.68 -11.70
CA ILE A 236 3.43 -21.54 -13.13
C ILE A 236 3.50 -22.90 -13.82
N ASP A 237 4.48 -23.74 -13.48
CA ASP A 237 4.60 -25.07 -14.04
C ASP A 237 3.42 -25.97 -13.66
N LEU A 238 2.98 -25.93 -12.39
CA LEU A 238 1.78 -26.63 -11.93
C LEU A 238 0.55 -26.20 -12.74
N LEU A 239 0.29 -24.90 -12.80
CA LEU A 239 -0.96 -24.38 -13.38
C LEU A 239 -1.07 -24.58 -14.89
N ARG A 240 0.05 -24.56 -15.62
CA ARG A 240 0.03 -24.84 -17.07
C ARG A 240 -0.24 -26.31 -17.39
N TRP A 241 0.11 -27.24 -16.49
CA TRP A 241 -0.06 -28.68 -16.69
C TRP A 241 -1.36 -29.24 -16.09
N CYS A 242 -1.94 -28.60 -15.08
CA CYS A 242 -3.20 -29.03 -14.49
C CYS A 242 -4.41 -28.47 -15.24
N ASP A 243 -5.45 -29.28 -15.40
CA ASP A 243 -6.76 -28.88 -15.92
C ASP A 243 -7.77 -28.67 -14.79
N ASP A 244 -8.96 -28.14 -15.11
CA ASP A 244 -10.03 -27.89 -14.13
C ASP A 244 -9.64 -26.94 -12.99
N ILE A 245 -8.56 -26.18 -13.16
CA ILE A 245 -8.19 -25.09 -12.27
C ILE A 245 -9.26 -23.98 -12.33
N PRO A 246 -9.46 -23.19 -11.25
CA PRO A 246 -10.33 -22.04 -11.26
C PRO A 246 -10.03 -21.10 -12.44
N SER A 247 -11.07 -20.51 -13.03
CA SER A 247 -10.91 -19.60 -14.18
C SER A 247 -10.10 -18.35 -13.81
N ILE A 248 -10.19 -17.92 -12.56
CA ILE A 248 -9.43 -16.81 -11.99
C ILE A 248 -8.91 -17.29 -10.64
N LEU A 249 -7.59 -17.34 -10.49
CA LEU A 249 -6.93 -17.80 -9.29
C LEU A 249 -5.98 -16.72 -8.79
N HIS A 250 -6.24 -16.19 -7.59
CA HIS A 250 -5.28 -15.29 -6.95
C HIS A 250 -4.06 -16.07 -6.46
N LEU A 251 -2.91 -15.40 -6.43
CA LEU A 251 -1.65 -15.97 -5.96
C LEU A 251 -1.28 -15.32 -4.63
N ARG A 252 -1.11 -16.13 -3.59
CA ARG A 252 -0.63 -15.66 -2.30
C ARG A 252 0.89 -15.63 -2.29
N LEU A 253 1.45 -14.43 -2.35
CA LEU A 253 2.88 -14.19 -2.39
C LEU A 253 3.41 -13.82 -1.00
N LYS A 254 4.63 -14.26 -0.70
CA LYS A 254 5.41 -13.80 0.45
C LYS A 254 5.76 -12.33 0.25
N ASN A 255 5.34 -11.47 1.17
CA ASN A 255 5.42 -10.02 1.04
C ASN A 255 6.69 -9.49 1.71
N TYR A 256 7.62 -9.02 0.90
CA TYR A 256 8.90 -8.47 1.28
C TYR A 256 8.95 -6.97 1.02
N LEU A 257 9.76 -6.29 1.82
CA LEU A 257 9.98 -4.86 1.70
C LEU A 257 11.48 -4.56 1.57
N TYR A 258 11.86 -3.73 0.61
CA TYR A 258 13.24 -3.28 0.34
C TYR A 258 14.23 -4.34 -0.17
N SER A 259 14.14 -5.58 0.30
CA SER A 259 14.96 -6.74 -0.07
C SER A 259 14.32 -8.02 0.47
N PHE A 260 14.83 -9.19 0.09
CA PHE A 260 14.38 -10.48 0.65
C PHE A 260 14.81 -10.72 2.11
N GLU A 261 15.44 -9.73 2.74
CA GLU A 261 15.74 -9.70 4.17
C GLU A 261 14.52 -9.35 5.04
N PHE A 262 13.61 -8.49 4.57
CA PHE A 262 12.52 -7.97 5.39
C PHE A 262 11.19 -8.58 4.95
N LEU A 263 10.87 -9.77 5.45
CA LEU A 263 9.58 -10.42 5.27
C LEU A 263 8.53 -9.72 6.16
N LEU A 264 7.61 -9.01 5.54
CA LEU A 264 6.52 -8.31 6.22
C LEU A 264 5.42 -9.29 6.67
N ASP A 265 4.90 -10.08 5.73
CA ASP A 265 3.90 -11.14 5.97
C ASP A 265 3.78 -12.07 4.75
N ASN A 266 2.82 -13.00 4.78
CA ASN A 266 2.53 -13.93 3.68
C ASN A 266 1.18 -13.63 3.01
N ASN A 267 0.76 -12.36 2.98
CA ASN A 267 -0.61 -11.97 2.62
C ASN A 267 -0.68 -11.06 1.38
N SER A 268 0.35 -11.01 0.53
CA SER A 268 0.21 -10.32 -0.76
C SER A 268 -0.65 -11.18 -1.70
N TRP A 269 -1.75 -10.64 -2.22
CA TRP A 269 -2.79 -11.43 -2.91
C TRP A 269 -3.25 -10.87 -4.26
N ARG A 270 -2.79 -9.67 -4.66
CA ARG A 270 -3.32 -8.97 -5.84
C ARG A 270 -2.95 -9.64 -7.16
N ALA A 271 -1.77 -10.25 -7.23
CA ALA A 271 -1.35 -11.06 -8.36
C ALA A 271 -2.36 -12.19 -8.62
N SER A 272 -2.70 -12.43 -9.87
CA SER A 272 -3.63 -13.49 -10.26
C SER A 272 -3.25 -14.13 -11.59
N ILE A 273 -3.76 -15.33 -11.80
CA ILE A 273 -3.73 -16.05 -13.06
C ILE A 273 -5.15 -16.21 -13.57
N HIS A 274 -5.35 -15.81 -14.81
CA HIS A 274 -6.63 -15.91 -15.49
C HIS A 274 -6.52 -16.92 -16.63
N ARG A 275 -7.43 -17.88 -16.69
CA ARG A 275 -7.71 -18.60 -17.94
C ARG A 275 -8.37 -17.61 -18.88
N TYR A 276 -7.66 -17.24 -19.94
CA TYR A 276 -8.07 -16.19 -20.84
C TYR A 276 -9.33 -16.61 -21.60
N GLN A 277 -10.28 -15.68 -21.68
CA GLN A 277 -11.52 -15.81 -22.43
C GLN A 277 -11.75 -14.52 -23.23
N SER A 278 -11.75 -14.66 -24.54
CA SER A 278 -11.92 -13.56 -25.48
C SER A 278 -13.20 -12.79 -25.21
N GLY A 279 -13.07 -11.46 -25.09
CA GLY A 279 -14.20 -10.56 -24.81
C GLY A 279 -14.66 -10.50 -23.35
N LYS A 280 -14.18 -11.39 -22.47
CA LYS A 280 -14.51 -11.40 -21.04
C LYS A 280 -13.33 -10.99 -20.17
N THR A 281 -12.17 -11.58 -20.39
CA THR A 281 -10.97 -11.30 -19.60
C THR A 281 -10.46 -9.89 -19.89
N LYS A 282 -10.25 -9.11 -18.82
CA LYS A 282 -9.65 -7.78 -18.84
C LYS A 282 -8.55 -7.71 -17.80
N TYR A 283 -7.49 -6.98 -18.10
CA TYR A 283 -6.37 -6.82 -17.19
C TYR A 283 -6.79 -6.06 -15.92
N ALA A 284 -6.64 -6.71 -14.78
CA ALA A 284 -7.03 -6.19 -13.48
C ALA A 284 -6.01 -6.57 -12.41
N HIS A 285 -5.82 -5.69 -11.43
CA HIS A 285 -4.94 -5.93 -10.28
C HIS A 285 -5.67 -5.55 -8.99
N TYR A 286 -6.80 -6.22 -8.80
CA TYR A 286 -7.65 -6.16 -7.61
C TYR A 286 -8.41 -7.48 -7.53
N ARG A 287 -9.19 -7.68 -6.48
CA ARG A 287 -9.87 -8.97 -6.27
C ARG A 287 -10.86 -9.25 -7.39
N GLN A 288 -10.67 -10.37 -8.09
CA GLN A 288 -11.51 -10.83 -9.21
C GLN A 288 -12.21 -12.15 -8.90
N SER A 289 -11.68 -12.95 -7.97
CA SER A 289 -12.30 -14.18 -7.47
C SER A 289 -12.10 -14.33 -5.96
N ASP A 290 -12.71 -15.37 -5.40
CA ASP A 290 -12.55 -15.73 -4.00
C ASP A 290 -11.52 -16.85 -3.79
N ASP A 291 -10.97 -17.43 -4.85
CA ASP A 291 -10.00 -18.54 -4.77
C ASP A 291 -8.56 -18.01 -4.76
N ILE A 292 -7.75 -18.50 -3.83
CA ILE A 292 -6.33 -18.14 -3.73
C ILE A 292 -5.44 -19.37 -3.52
N LEU A 293 -4.39 -19.49 -4.33
CA LEU A 293 -3.36 -20.51 -4.15
C LEU A 293 -2.32 -20.05 -3.13
N ALA A 294 -2.07 -20.87 -2.11
CA ALA A 294 -1.08 -20.60 -1.07
C ALA A 294 0.38 -20.61 -1.60
N ASP A 295 1.29 -19.88 -0.94
CA ASP A 295 2.75 -19.86 -1.20
C ASP A 295 3.13 -19.92 -2.68
N ALA A 296 2.65 -18.95 -3.45
CA ALA A 296 2.68 -18.94 -4.91
C ALA A 296 3.82 -18.09 -5.50
N GLY A 297 4.70 -17.53 -4.66
CA GLY A 297 5.82 -16.69 -5.08
C GLY A 297 6.14 -15.57 -4.10
N TRP A 298 6.67 -14.46 -4.62
CA TRP A 298 7.21 -13.37 -3.82
C TRP A 298 6.75 -12.01 -4.33
N HIS A 299 6.40 -11.11 -3.41
CA HIS A 299 6.17 -9.70 -3.69
C HIS A 299 7.27 -8.89 -3.01
N CYS A 300 8.11 -8.17 -3.75
CA CYS A 300 9.24 -7.41 -3.19
C CYS A 300 9.05 -5.91 -3.42
N SER A 301 8.26 -5.29 -2.55
CA SER A 301 7.95 -3.86 -2.63
C SER A 301 9.20 -3.01 -2.38
N PHE A 302 9.39 -1.97 -3.19
CA PHE A 302 10.55 -1.04 -3.08
C PHE A 302 11.93 -1.74 -3.12
N CYS A 303 12.06 -2.83 -3.86
CA CYS A 303 13.32 -3.58 -3.98
C CYS A 303 14.24 -3.01 -5.07
N PHE A 304 14.87 -1.88 -4.77
CA PHE A 304 15.75 -1.14 -5.69
C PHE A 304 17.21 -1.14 -5.27
N ARG A 305 18.10 -0.97 -6.27
CA ARG A 305 19.55 -0.87 -6.09
C ARG A 305 19.99 0.50 -5.60
N HIS A 306 19.38 1.56 -6.14
CA HIS A 306 19.77 2.95 -5.87
C HIS A 306 18.69 3.74 -5.13
N ILE A 307 19.11 4.59 -4.19
CA ILE A 307 18.20 5.45 -3.40
C ILE A 307 17.34 6.37 -4.30
N LYS A 308 17.86 6.80 -5.45
CA LYS A 308 17.11 7.62 -6.41
C LYS A 308 15.85 6.93 -6.95
N GLU A 309 15.86 5.60 -7.06
CA GLU A 309 14.73 4.82 -7.55
C GLU A 309 13.61 4.73 -6.50
N PHE A 310 13.97 4.64 -5.21
CA PHE A 310 13.00 4.77 -4.12
C PHE A 310 12.29 6.13 -4.17
N ILE A 311 13.07 7.21 -4.25
CA ILE A 311 12.55 8.58 -4.34
C ILE A 311 11.66 8.75 -5.57
N PHE A 312 12.06 8.16 -6.71
CA PHE A 312 11.26 8.17 -7.92
C PHE A 312 9.93 7.45 -7.72
N LYS A 313 9.93 6.18 -7.26
CA LYS A 313 8.69 5.41 -7.02
C LYS A 313 7.76 6.14 -6.07
N MET A 314 8.28 6.66 -4.94
CA MET A 314 7.49 7.44 -3.96
C MET A 314 6.76 8.65 -4.57
N LYS A 315 7.32 9.28 -5.62
CA LYS A 315 6.71 10.42 -6.33
C LYS A 315 5.83 10.01 -7.52
N ALA A 316 6.00 8.80 -8.03
CA ALA A 316 5.49 8.37 -9.32
C ALA A 316 4.25 7.47 -9.24
N TYR A 317 4.17 6.62 -8.21
CA TYR A 317 3.12 5.60 -8.12
C TYR A 317 1.80 6.12 -7.52
N SER A 318 0.76 5.29 -7.59
CA SER A 318 -0.61 5.70 -7.31
C SER A 318 -0.88 6.13 -5.87
N HIS A 319 -0.02 5.76 -4.91
CA HIS A 319 -0.12 6.18 -3.50
C HIS A 319 0.86 7.31 -3.13
N VAL A 320 1.02 8.29 -4.02
CA VAL A 320 1.84 9.50 -3.76
C VAL A 320 1.34 10.32 -2.56
N ASP A 321 0.07 10.15 -2.18
CA ASP A 321 -0.57 10.78 -1.02
C ASP A 321 0.13 10.45 0.31
N ARG A 322 0.86 9.33 0.35
CA ARG A 322 1.66 8.93 1.52
C ARG A 322 2.87 9.84 1.76
N VAL A 323 3.37 10.54 0.73
CA VAL A 323 4.49 11.50 0.86
C VAL A 323 3.98 12.85 1.40
N ARG A 324 3.72 12.91 2.70
CA ARG A 324 3.18 14.12 3.36
C ARG A 324 4.22 15.20 3.63
N PHE A 325 5.47 14.80 3.87
CA PHE A 325 6.54 15.72 4.23
C PHE A 325 7.76 15.54 3.34
N SER A 326 8.39 16.65 2.97
CA SER A 326 9.57 16.66 2.10
C SER A 326 10.76 15.87 2.66
N HIS A 327 10.88 15.78 4.00
CA HIS A 327 11.96 15.04 4.64
C HIS A 327 11.86 13.51 4.43
N TYR A 328 10.69 12.98 4.06
CA TYR A 328 10.54 11.57 3.67
C TYR A 328 11.38 11.22 2.44
N LEU A 329 11.65 12.21 1.59
CA LEU A 329 12.44 12.08 0.36
C LEU A 329 13.94 12.28 0.60
N ASN A 330 14.38 12.46 1.85
CA ASN A 330 15.79 12.66 2.16
C ASN A 330 16.58 11.34 1.95
N PRO A 331 17.62 11.31 1.08
CA PRO A 331 18.36 10.08 0.77
C PRO A 331 18.99 9.40 2.00
N ARG A 332 19.55 10.19 2.94
CA ARG A 332 20.18 9.65 4.15
C ARG A 332 19.15 9.05 5.10
N ARG A 333 17.96 9.65 5.18
CA ARG A 333 16.83 9.07 5.95
C ARG A 333 16.39 7.76 5.30
N ILE A 334 16.15 7.74 4.00
CA ILE A 334 15.71 6.54 3.26
C ILE A 334 16.68 5.39 3.49
N GLN A 335 18.00 5.61 3.33
CA GLN A 335 19.00 4.58 3.59
C GLN A 335 18.92 4.01 5.02
N ARG A 336 18.74 4.89 6.02
CA ARG A 336 18.60 4.48 7.42
C ARG A 336 17.32 3.69 7.69
N VAL A 337 16.21 4.09 7.06
CA VAL A 337 14.91 3.42 7.18
C VAL A 337 14.97 2.01 6.58
N ILE A 338 15.56 1.87 5.38
CA ILE A 338 15.78 0.56 4.73
C ILE A 338 16.55 -0.38 5.65
N CYS A 339 17.72 0.04 6.14
CA CYS A 339 18.55 -0.79 7.00
C CYS A 339 17.93 -1.13 8.36
N ARG A 340 16.91 -0.40 8.79
CA ARG A 340 16.18 -0.68 10.02
C ARG A 340 14.94 -1.54 9.79
N GLY A 341 14.54 -1.80 8.53
CA GLY A 341 13.25 -2.42 8.23
C GLY A 341 12.05 -1.56 8.64
N ALA A 342 12.21 -0.24 8.78
CA ALA A 342 11.13 0.66 9.20
C ALA A 342 10.28 1.14 8.01
N ASP A 343 9.10 1.73 8.25
CA ASP A 343 8.24 2.28 7.21
C ASP A 343 8.72 3.67 6.70
N PHE A 344 8.71 3.89 5.38
CA PHE A 344 9.16 5.17 4.80
C PHE A 344 8.27 6.36 5.16
N PHE A 345 6.98 6.11 5.35
CA PHE A 345 5.94 7.12 5.50
C PHE A 345 5.58 7.36 6.97
N ASP A 346 6.27 6.68 7.90
CA ASP A 346 6.00 6.63 9.34
C ASP A 346 4.53 6.27 9.65
N MET A 347 3.94 5.42 8.80
CA MET A 347 2.56 4.95 8.90
C MET A 347 2.43 3.80 9.91
N LEU A 348 1.22 3.64 10.45
CA LEU A 348 0.86 2.44 11.19
C LEU A 348 0.45 1.33 10.22
N PRO A 349 0.58 0.04 10.61
CA PRO A 349 0.13 -1.08 9.82
C PRO A 349 -1.35 -0.94 9.42
N GLU A 350 -1.66 -1.30 8.17
CA GLU A 350 -3.01 -1.23 7.61
C GLU A 350 -3.83 -2.49 7.95
N GLU A 351 -4.11 -2.69 9.24
CA GLU A 351 -4.78 -3.91 9.73
C GLU A 351 -6.19 -3.63 10.29
N TYR A 352 -6.99 -4.70 10.40
CA TYR A 352 -8.41 -4.60 10.79
C TYR A 352 -8.66 -5.00 12.25
N THR A 353 -7.65 -5.48 12.97
CA THR A 353 -7.75 -5.79 14.39
C THR A 353 -6.63 -5.11 15.19
N PHE A 354 -6.93 -4.68 16.42
CA PHE A 354 -5.91 -4.09 17.30
C PHE A 354 -4.73 -5.04 17.56
N ARG A 355 -5.01 -6.34 17.62
CA ARG A 355 -3.98 -7.38 17.80
C ARG A 355 -2.99 -7.37 16.65
N GLU A 356 -3.45 -7.31 15.40
CA GLU A 356 -2.59 -7.27 14.22
C GLU A 356 -1.85 -5.93 14.09
N ILE A 357 -2.53 -4.80 14.37
CA ILE A 357 -1.87 -3.48 14.39
C ILE A 357 -0.70 -3.48 15.36
N ILE A 358 -0.91 -3.94 16.59
CA ILE A 358 0.13 -4.01 17.62
C ILE A 358 1.21 -5.03 17.23
N GLY A 359 0.81 -6.20 16.72
CA GLY A 359 1.73 -7.27 16.33
C GLY A 359 2.65 -6.91 15.17
N LYS A 360 2.21 -6.05 14.25
CA LYS A 360 3.01 -5.53 13.13
C LYS A 360 3.64 -4.16 13.40
N MET A 361 3.50 -3.62 14.61
CA MET A 361 4.03 -2.32 14.94
C MET A 361 5.55 -2.36 15.10
N GLY A 362 6.24 -1.39 14.50
CA GLY A 362 7.69 -1.26 14.60
C GLY A 362 8.41 -1.73 13.33
N PRO A 363 9.74 -1.89 13.39
CA PRO A 363 10.52 -2.36 12.26
C PRO A 363 10.27 -3.83 11.95
N ILE A 364 10.28 -4.16 10.66
CA ILE A 364 10.24 -5.54 10.18
C ILE A 364 11.52 -6.25 10.64
N PRO A 365 11.43 -7.44 11.25
CA PRO A 365 12.59 -8.18 11.68
C PRO A 365 13.46 -8.62 10.50
N HIS A 366 14.77 -8.67 10.74
CA HIS A 366 15.74 -9.16 9.77
C HIS A 366 15.61 -10.68 9.63
N SER A 367 15.33 -11.17 8.42
CA SER A 367 15.39 -12.59 8.07
C SER A 367 16.84 -12.98 7.77
N TYR A 368 17.27 -14.09 8.36
CA TYR A 368 18.56 -14.71 8.06
C TYR A 368 18.44 -15.87 7.06
N SER A 369 17.23 -16.12 6.54
CA SER A 369 16.95 -17.19 5.58
C SER A 369 16.79 -16.63 4.18
N ALA A 370 17.54 -17.21 3.25
CA ALA A 370 17.40 -17.04 1.80
C ALA A 370 16.89 -18.33 1.13
N VAL A 371 16.30 -19.24 1.91
CA VAL A 371 15.73 -20.50 1.40
C VAL A 371 14.44 -20.19 0.64
N HIS A 372 14.22 -20.90 -0.47
CA HIS A 372 13.06 -20.69 -1.35
C HIS A 372 12.97 -19.26 -1.89
N LEU A 373 14.10 -18.60 -2.18
CA LEU A 373 14.13 -17.37 -2.99
C LEU A 373 14.24 -17.72 -4.49
N PRO A 374 13.99 -16.77 -5.42
CA PRO A 374 14.15 -17.01 -6.85
C PRO A 374 15.52 -17.59 -7.18
N ALA A 375 15.57 -18.62 -8.02
CA ALA A 375 16.83 -19.33 -8.26
C ALA A 375 17.88 -18.45 -8.94
N TYR A 376 17.43 -17.59 -9.87
CA TYR A 376 18.33 -16.67 -10.58
C TYR A 376 18.99 -15.64 -9.64
N LEU A 377 18.31 -15.26 -8.54
CA LEU A 377 18.87 -14.39 -7.51
C LEU A 377 20.16 -14.99 -6.93
N LEU A 378 20.12 -16.29 -6.61
CA LEU A 378 21.21 -17.03 -5.98
C LEU A 378 22.30 -17.44 -6.98
N GLN A 379 21.96 -17.54 -8.27
CA GLN A 379 22.92 -17.79 -9.34
C GLN A 379 23.79 -16.57 -9.68
N SER A 380 23.26 -15.36 -9.43
CA SER A 380 23.95 -14.09 -9.72
C SER A 380 24.08 -13.21 -8.46
N PRO A 381 24.72 -13.71 -7.39
CA PRO A 381 24.69 -13.05 -6.08
C PRO A 381 25.38 -11.69 -6.09
N GLU A 382 26.42 -11.48 -6.89
CA GLU A 382 27.09 -10.18 -7.00
C GLU A 382 26.22 -9.13 -7.70
N GLU A 383 25.43 -9.53 -8.71
CA GLU A 383 24.52 -8.60 -9.40
C GLU A 383 23.38 -8.18 -8.45
N TYR A 384 22.83 -9.10 -7.67
CA TYR A 384 21.65 -8.86 -6.83
C TYR A 384 21.93 -8.82 -5.34
N LYS A 385 23.19 -8.54 -4.95
CA LYS A 385 23.64 -8.55 -3.56
C LYS A 385 22.75 -7.71 -2.65
N PHE A 386 22.31 -6.54 -3.12
CA PHE A 386 21.45 -5.61 -2.39
C PHE A 386 20.07 -6.18 -2.00
N LEU A 387 19.62 -7.27 -2.63
CA LEU A 387 18.38 -7.97 -2.32
C LEU A 387 18.55 -9.10 -1.29
N LEU A 388 19.78 -9.51 -0.98
CA LEU A 388 20.06 -10.62 -0.08
C LEU A 388 20.26 -10.14 1.36
N PRO A 389 19.91 -10.98 2.37
CA PRO A 389 20.12 -10.68 3.79
C PRO A 389 21.52 -10.15 4.11
N GLY A 390 21.58 -9.08 4.92
CA GLY A 390 22.81 -8.44 5.39
C GLY A 390 23.34 -7.33 4.47
N ASN A 391 22.66 -7.01 3.36
CA ASN A 391 23.13 -6.08 2.34
C ASN A 391 22.19 -4.87 2.16
N CYS A 392 21.83 -4.22 3.26
CA CYS A 392 20.87 -3.11 3.25
C CYS A 392 21.40 -1.80 2.65
N ILE A 393 22.72 -1.63 2.53
CA ILE A 393 23.34 -0.42 1.97
C ILE A 393 23.10 -0.38 0.46
N ARG A 394 22.55 0.74 -0.02
CA ARG A 394 22.24 0.98 -1.43
C ARG A 394 23.35 1.74 -2.11
N GLU A 395 23.55 1.45 -3.38
CA GLU A 395 24.62 2.05 -4.16
C GLU A 395 24.35 3.54 -4.39
N SER A 396 25.42 4.35 -4.32
CA SER A 396 25.38 5.76 -4.71
C SER A 396 25.32 5.82 -6.23
N GLY A 397 24.11 5.93 -6.78
CA GLY A 397 23.86 5.95 -8.23
C GLY A 397 23.83 7.33 -8.84
#